data_AF-A0A7C1SZA8-F1
#
_entry.id   AF-A0A7C1SZA8-F1
#
_cell.length_a   1.000
_cell.length_b   1.000
_cell.length_c   1.000
_cell.angle_alpha   90.00
_cell.angle_beta   90.00
_cell.angle_gamma   90.00
#
_symmetry.space_group_name_H-M   'P 1'
#
loop_
_entity.id
_entity.type
_entity.pdbx_description
1 polymer ?
#
loop_
_entity_poly.entity_id
_entity_poly.type
_entity_poly.pdbx_seq_one_letter_code
_entity_poly.pdbx_strand_id
1 'polypeptide(L)' 'MTNTMLNIKVVQPRMMSMRQAAVYIGVPLKRFSRICSVRPVALAEGDERYDIRDLDQWLDHLKAGPADPDNEIVGRLG' A
#
# COMPACT_ATOMS: atom_id res chain seq x y z
N MET A 1 0.91 33.39 28.78
CA MET A 1 0.80 32.77 27.45
C MET A 1 0.01 31.48 27.63
N THR A 2 -1.22 31.40 27.12
CA THR A 2 -2.09 30.22 27.27
C THR A 2 -1.67 29.16 26.26
N ASN A 3 -1.12 28.04 26.75
CA ASN A 3 -0.72 26.93 25.90
C ASN A 3 -1.92 26.01 25.67
N THR A 4 -2.58 26.14 24.53
CA THR A 4 -3.71 25.27 24.16
C THR A 4 -3.19 24.00 23.52
N MET A 5 -3.31 22.87 24.21
CA MET A 5 -2.94 21.55 23.65
C MET A 5 -4.07 21.04 22.75
N LEU A 6 -3.79 20.86 21.47
CA LEU A 6 -4.68 20.21 20.50
C LEU A 6 -4.41 18.70 20.49
N ASN A 7 -5.38 17.90 20.94
CA ASN A 7 -5.29 16.45 20.93
C ASN A 7 -6.05 15.88 19.71
N ILE A 8 -5.35 15.72 18.59
CA ILE A 8 -5.92 15.19 17.33
C ILE A 8 -5.74 13.67 17.30
N LYS A 9 -6.86 12.93 17.26
CA LYS A 9 -6.85 11.48 17.00
C LYS A 9 -7.09 11.25 15.51
N VAL A 10 -6.02 10.92 14.78
CA VAL A 10 -6.14 10.52 13.37
C VAL A 10 -6.38 9.01 13.33
N VAL A 11 -7.61 8.60 13.02
CA VAL A 11 -7.91 7.20 12.68
C VAL A 11 -7.58 7.00 11.20
N GLN A 12 -6.58 6.16 10.91
CA GLN A 12 -6.26 5.75 9.54
C GLN A 12 -7.21 4.60 9.16
N PRO A 13 -8.20 4.81 8.27
CA PRO A 13 -9.06 3.73 7.81
C PRO A 13 -8.26 2.73 6.98
N ARG A 14 -8.57 1.44 7.09
CA ARG A 14 -7.90 0.38 6.31
C ARG A 14 -8.12 0.53 4.80
N MET A 15 -9.30 1.02 4.40
CA MET A 15 -9.70 1.21 3.01
C MET A 15 -9.44 2.66 2.58
N MET A 16 -8.61 2.84 1.56
CA MET A 16 -8.19 4.14 1.04
C MET A 16 -8.78 4.41 -0.34
N SER A 17 -9.18 5.65 -0.61
CA SER A 17 -9.45 6.08 -1.99
C SER A 17 -8.18 6.05 -2.84
N MET A 18 -8.31 6.04 -4.17
CA MET A 18 -7.17 6.12 -5.10
C MET A 18 -6.23 7.31 -4.80
N ARG A 19 -6.79 8.47 -4.41
CA ARG A 19 -5.98 9.64 -4.02
C ARG A 19 -5.18 9.39 -2.75
N GLN A 20 -5.80 8.78 -1.73
CA GLN A 20 -5.12 8.45 -0.48
C GLN A 20 -4.03 7.40 -0.70
N ALA A 21 -4.30 6.37 -1.50
CA ALA A 21 -3.32 5.36 -1.87
C ALA A 21 -2.12 5.97 -2.61
N ALA A 22 -2.34 6.90 -3.55
CA ALA A 22 -1.27 7.60 -4.25
C ALA A 22 -0.38 8.43 -3.30
N VAL A 23 -1.00 9.14 -2.35
CA VAL A 23 -0.26 9.87 -1.31
C VAL A 23 0.49 8.91 -0.39
N TYR A 24 -0.12 7.78 -0.03
CA TYR A 24 0.47 6.77 0.85
C TYR A 24 1.77 6.19 0.27
N ILE A 25 1.76 5.81 -1.00
CA ILE A 25 2.96 5.29 -1.67
C ILE A 25 3.90 6.39 -2.20
N GLY A 26 3.57 7.67 -1.99
CA GLY A 26 4.42 8.81 -2.34
C GLY A 26 4.48 9.16 -3.84
N VAL A 27 3.46 8.83 -4.63
CA VAL A 27 3.45 9.11 -6.08
C VAL A 27 2.35 10.09 -6.50
N PRO A 28 2.54 10.85 -7.60
CA PRO A 28 1.46 11.66 -8.16
C PRO A 28 0.29 10.80 -8.63
N LEU A 29 -0.95 11.20 -8.33
CA LEU A 29 -2.17 10.48 -8.71
C LEU A 29 -2.24 10.13 -10.21
N LYS A 30 -1.74 11.03 -11.09
CA LYS A 30 -1.68 10.80 -12.55
C LYS A 30 -0.81 9.59 -12.94
N ARG A 31 0.19 9.25 -12.12
CA ARG A 31 1.09 8.12 -12.35
C ARG A 31 0.68 6.89 -11.56
N PHE A 32 -0.19 7.05 -10.57
CA PHE A 32 -0.57 5.97 -9.66
C PHE A 32 -1.10 4.75 -10.40
N SER A 33 -2.04 4.92 -11.34
CA SER A 33 -2.61 3.81 -12.13
C SER A 33 -1.60 3.09 -13.03
N ARG A 34 -0.46 3.72 -13.34
CA ARG A 34 0.60 3.12 -14.15
C ARG A 34 1.66 2.41 -13.31
N ILE A 35 1.84 2.85 -12.06
CA ILE A 35 2.89 2.35 -11.16
C ILE A 35 2.32 1.25 -10.26
N CYS A 36 1.16 1.50 -9.67
CA CYS A 36 0.52 0.58 -8.73
C CYS A 36 -0.22 -0.52 -9.49
N SER A 37 0.20 -1.77 -9.30
CA SER A 37 -0.45 -2.95 -9.86
C SER A 37 -1.47 -3.59 -8.92
N VAL A 38 -1.66 -3.03 -7.71
CA VAL A 38 -2.64 -3.51 -6.74
C VAL A 38 -4.04 -3.30 -7.28
N ARG A 39 -4.89 -4.34 -7.19
CA ARG A 39 -6.29 -4.24 -7.64
C ARG A 39 -7.13 -3.52 -6.58
N PRO A 40 -7.97 -2.54 -6.97
CA PRO A 40 -8.91 -1.96 -6.04
C PRO A 40 -9.99 -2.98 -5.61
N VAL A 41 -10.44 -2.84 -4.37
CA VAL A 41 -11.57 -3.53 -3.77
C VAL A 41 -12.83 -2.74 -4.05
N ALA A 42 -13.79 -3.36 -4.73
CA ALA A 42 -15.12 -2.79 -4.94
C ALA A 42 -15.98 -2.97 -3.68
N LEU A 43 -16.23 -1.88 -2.95
CA LEU A 43 -16.98 -1.93 -1.68
C LEU A 43 -18.50 -1.84 -1.88
N ALA A 44 -18.97 -0.93 -2.74
CA ALA A 44 -20.36 -0.76 -3.14
C ALA A 44 -20.44 0.23 -4.32
N GLU A 45 -21.40 0.04 -5.23
CA GLU A 45 -21.79 0.99 -6.31
C GLU A 45 -20.68 1.88 -6.88
N GLY A 46 -19.58 1.27 -7.35
CA GLY A 46 -18.48 1.99 -8.00
C GLY A 46 -17.49 2.68 -7.06
N ASP A 47 -17.60 2.54 -5.74
CA ASP A 47 -16.55 2.96 -4.80
C ASP A 47 -15.42 1.90 -4.77
N GLU A 48 -14.39 2.20 -5.54
CA GLU A 48 -13.14 1.44 -5.61
C GLU A 48 -12.15 1.95 -4.56
N ARG A 49 -11.77 1.09 -3.63
CA ARG A 49 -10.79 1.41 -2.58
C ARG A 49 -9.64 0.44 -2.51
N TYR A 50 -8.49 0.94 -2.09
CA TYR A 50 -7.26 0.18 -1.93
C TYR A 50 -7.11 -0.22 -0.47
N ASP A 51 -6.78 -1.48 -0.21
CA ASP A 51 -6.38 -1.94 1.12
C ASP A 51 -4.94 -1.50 1.40
N ILE A 52 -4.72 -0.93 2.59
CA ILE A 52 -3.37 -0.63 3.07
C ILE A 52 -2.50 -1.90 3.08
N ARG A 53 -3.05 -3.05 3.47
CA ARG A 53 -2.28 -4.29 3.56
C ARG A 53 -1.82 -4.80 2.20
N ASP A 54 -2.64 -4.64 1.17
CA ASP A 54 -2.30 -5.05 -0.19
C ASP A 54 -1.23 -4.11 -0.77
N LEU A 55 -1.33 -2.81 -0.47
CA LEU A 55 -0.29 -1.83 -0.83
C LEU A 55 1.04 -2.13 -0.12
N ASP A 56 1.00 -2.47 1.17
CA ASP A 56 2.19 -2.83 1.94
C ASP A 56 2.84 -4.10 1.40
N GLN A 57 2.06 -5.16 1.16
CA GLN A 57 2.57 -6.39 0.56
C GLN A 57 3.19 -6.14 -0.82
N TRP A 58 2.57 -5.31 -1.64
CA TRP A 58 3.11 -4.94 -2.94
C TRP A 58 4.42 -4.15 -2.82
N LEU A 59 4.51 -3.20 -1.87
CA LEU A 59 5.75 -2.48 -1.59
C LEU A 59 6.85 -3.40 -1.06
N ASP A 60 6.51 -4.37 -0.21
CA ASP A 60 7.46 -5.34 0.32
C ASP A 60 7.96 -6.30 -0.76
N HIS A 61 7.10 -6.75 -1.68
CA HIS A 61 7.53 -7.48 -2.87
C HIS A 61 8.40 -6.63 -3.79
N LEU A 62 8.09 -5.35 -3.97
CA LEU A 62 8.91 -4.43 -4.77
C LEU A 62 10.31 -4.25 -4.17
N LYS A 63 10.42 -4.23 -2.83
CA LYS A 63 11.69 -4.16 -2.10
C LYS A 63 12.46 -5.48 -2.12
N ALA A 64 11.78 -6.60 -2.00
CA ALA A 64 12.40 -7.93 -2.01
C ALA A 64 13.03 -8.27 -3.37
N GLY A 65 12.59 -7.60 -4.45
CA GLY A 65 13.00 -7.94 -5.81
C GLY A 65 12.31 -9.22 -6.31
N PRO A 66 12.55 -9.64 -7.57
CA PRO A 66 12.10 -10.95 -8.01
C PRO A 66 12.70 -11.99 -7.07
N ALA A 67 11.84 -12.85 -6.50
CA ALA A 67 12.28 -13.94 -5.65
C ALA A 67 13.34 -14.72 -6.43
N ASP A 68 14.58 -14.70 -5.93
CA ASP A 68 15.69 -15.45 -6.51
C ASP A 68 15.37 -16.93 -6.28
N PRO A 69 14.92 -17.68 -7.31
CA PRO A 69 14.45 -19.05 -7.13
C PRO A 69 15.61 -20.00 -6.77
N ASP A 70 16.86 -19.55 -6.90
CA ASP A 70 18.05 -20.35 -6.68
C ASP A 70 18.26 -20.71 -5.19
N ASN A 71 17.73 -19.92 -4.26
CA ASN A 71 17.87 -20.21 -2.83
C ASN A 71 16.95 -21.34 -2.33
N GLU A 72 15.92 -21.76 -3.08
CA GLU A 72 15.07 -22.89 -2.70
C GLU A 72 15.69 -24.25 -3.12
N ILE A 73 16.56 -24.26 -4.13
CA ILE A 73 17.16 -25.49 -4.67
C ILE A 73 18.28 -26.01 -3.74
N VAL A 74 19.06 -25.13 -3.11
CA VAL A 74 20.15 -25.51 -2.20
C VAL A 74 19.64 -26.20 -0.93
N GLY A 75 18.40 -25.93 -0.50
CA GLY A 75 17.78 -26.58 0.66
C GLY A 75 17.29 -28.01 0.42
N ARG A 76 17.15 -28.46 -0.84
CA ARG A 76 16.69 -29.83 -1.18
C ARG A 76 17.82 -30.80 -1.51
N LEU A 77 19.08 -30.34 -1.49
CA LEU A 77 20.28 -31.15 -1.70
C LEU A 77 21.09 -31.36 -0.40
N GLY A 78 20.54 -30.94 0.74
CA GLY A 78 21.08 -31.21 2.09
C GLY A 78 20.37 -32.37 2.77
#